data_AF-F8GDK2-F1
#
_entry.id   AF-F8GDK2-F1
#
_cell.length_a   1.000
_cell.length_b   1.000
_cell.length_c   1.000
_cell.angle_alpha   90.00
_cell.angle_beta   90.00
_cell.angle_gamma   90.00
#
_symmetry.space_group_name_H-M   'P 1'
#
loop_
_entity.id
_entity.type
_entity.pdbx_description
1 polymer ?
#
loop_
_entity_poly.entity_id
_entity_poly.type
_entity_poly.pdbx_seq_one_letter_code
_entity_poly.pdbx_strand_id
1 'polypeptide(L)'
;MKQIFFPILLISMLTGLPAAVTQADDSPHCGINCEVNFTTTKDVEDAVSAFFGSDSVPVAVIKDAETGVFTITLPDGRIFSVVPDGLTLRHKNTVQQQVMETEEGHLRLRAQSGLEIQLRSEFHQQVQAMGELLRLGWDNIGWFGDRIEIDSPAGERMCFAPDMEIIAGSADGATSISTDADGNLQVRYQDGIQQRLHACAHDMVQLRDQVRSTLRLQLQTHTDGTVSVQQDDGLQHRYRLTATLRWSGILDQPGFFTEENRLRFRYRDGWEQEIVSIP
;
A
#
# COMPACT_ATOMS: atom_id res chain seq x y z
N MET A 1 -50.55 -55.20 -59.46
CA MET A 1 -50.18 -55.26 -58.03
C MET A 1 -48.93 -54.44 -57.84
N LYS A 2 -49.05 -53.21 -57.34
CA LYS A 2 -47.93 -52.30 -57.10
C LYS A 2 -47.68 -52.29 -55.59
N GLN A 3 -46.49 -52.72 -55.17
CA GLN A 3 -46.04 -52.70 -53.79
C GLN A 3 -45.82 -51.23 -53.36
N ILE A 4 -46.57 -50.81 -52.35
CA ILE A 4 -46.43 -49.51 -51.69
C ILE A 4 -45.46 -49.71 -50.53
N PHE A 5 -44.29 -49.07 -50.63
CA PHE A 5 -43.33 -48.95 -49.53
C PHE A 5 -43.80 -47.88 -48.54
N PHE A 6 -43.94 -48.26 -47.27
CA PHE A 6 -44.06 -47.36 -46.14
C PHE A 6 -42.73 -46.65 -45.86
N PRO A 7 -42.71 -45.33 -45.60
CA PRO A 7 -41.75 -44.74 -44.70
C PRO A 7 -42.41 -44.53 -43.33
N ILE A 8 -41.82 -45.15 -42.32
CA ILE A 8 -42.12 -44.95 -40.90
C ILE A 8 -41.85 -43.48 -40.58
N LEU A 9 -42.91 -42.76 -40.17
CA LEU A 9 -42.84 -41.39 -39.68
C LEU A 9 -42.17 -41.41 -38.30
N LEU A 10 -40.88 -41.07 -38.24
CA LEU A 10 -40.15 -40.90 -36.99
C LEU A 10 -40.57 -39.56 -36.37
N ILE A 11 -41.50 -39.61 -35.40
CA ILE A 11 -41.83 -38.47 -34.55
C ILE A 11 -40.64 -38.25 -33.63
N SER A 12 -39.72 -37.36 -34.03
CA SER A 12 -38.66 -36.88 -33.15
C SER A 12 -39.30 -35.95 -32.13
N MET A 13 -39.57 -36.48 -30.93
CA MET A 13 -39.95 -35.67 -29.79
C MET A 13 -38.80 -34.72 -29.47
N LEU A 14 -39.06 -33.41 -29.63
CA LEU A 14 -38.35 -32.35 -28.94
C LEU A 14 -38.45 -32.61 -27.42
N THR A 15 -37.50 -33.32 -26.85
CA THR A 15 -37.18 -33.17 -25.43
C THR A 15 -36.28 -31.95 -25.33
N GLY A 16 -36.88 -30.81 -25.01
CA GLY A 16 -36.15 -29.65 -24.55
C GLY A 16 -35.26 -30.07 -23.39
N LEU A 17 -33.95 -30.04 -23.60
CA LEU A 17 -33.00 -29.96 -22.51
C LEU A 17 -33.37 -28.70 -21.74
N PRO A 18 -33.73 -28.77 -20.45
CA PRO A 18 -33.70 -27.58 -19.64
C PRO A 18 -32.25 -27.09 -19.71
N ALA A 19 -32.04 -25.93 -20.33
CA ALA A 19 -30.85 -25.17 -20.07
C ALA A 19 -30.80 -25.05 -18.55
N ALA A 20 -29.87 -25.78 -17.93
CA ALA A 20 -29.49 -25.52 -16.56
C ALA A 20 -28.99 -24.08 -16.59
N VAL A 21 -29.88 -23.15 -16.26
CA VAL A 21 -29.50 -21.82 -15.81
C VAL A 21 -28.68 -22.12 -14.57
N THR A 22 -27.36 -22.14 -14.73
CA THR A 22 -26.44 -22.05 -13.62
C THR A 22 -26.74 -20.70 -13.00
N GLN A 23 -27.65 -20.71 -12.03
CA GLN A 23 -27.86 -19.60 -11.13
C GLN A 23 -26.49 -19.42 -10.47
N ALA A 24 -25.81 -18.33 -10.84
CA ALA A 24 -24.52 -18.01 -10.25
C ALA A 24 -24.74 -17.99 -8.73
N ASP A 25 -23.98 -18.82 -8.01
CA ASP A 25 -24.07 -18.92 -6.56
C ASP A 25 -23.96 -17.51 -5.97
N ASP A 26 -24.95 -17.13 -5.18
CA ASP A 26 -25.01 -15.84 -4.52
C ASP A 26 -23.73 -15.64 -3.70
N SER A 27 -22.97 -14.59 -4.02
CA SER A 27 -21.76 -14.28 -3.26
C SER A 27 -22.14 -13.80 -1.85
N PRO A 28 -21.64 -14.46 -0.78
CA PRO A 28 -21.96 -14.08 0.60
C PRO A 28 -21.42 -12.69 0.98
N HIS A 29 -20.62 -12.06 0.12
CA HIS A 29 -19.95 -10.80 0.39
C HIS A 29 -20.72 -9.54 -0.04
N CYS A 30 -21.70 -9.63 -0.95
CA CYS A 30 -22.40 -8.42 -1.43
C CYS A 30 -23.87 -8.62 -1.87
N GLY A 31 -24.44 -9.81 -1.69
CA GLY A 31 -25.87 -10.06 -1.84
C GLY A 31 -26.37 -10.23 -3.29
N ILE A 32 -27.70 -10.30 -3.43
CA ILE A 32 -28.39 -10.56 -4.69
C ILE A 32 -28.14 -9.40 -5.65
N ASN A 33 -27.66 -9.69 -6.88
CA ASN A 33 -27.26 -8.73 -7.93
C ASN A 33 -25.85 -8.13 -7.84
N CYS A 34 -24.93 -8.81 -7.18
CA CYS A 34 -23.52 -8.40 -7.17
C CYS A 34 -22.63 -9.55 -7.66
N GLU A 35 -21.75 -9.24 -8.62
CA GLU A 35 -20.68 -10.14 -9.05
C GLU A 35 -19.39 -9.78 -8.31
N VAL A 36 -18.66 -10.80 -7.87
CA VAL A 36 -17.39 -10.66 -7.17
C VAL A 36 -16.31 -11.32 -8.02
N ASN A 37 -15.27 -10.57 -8.37
CA ASN A 37 -14.19 -11.05 -9.23
C ASN A 37 -12.82 -10.56 -8.73
N PHE A 38 -11.76 -11.25 -9.17
CA PHE A 38 -10.41 -10.71 -9.07
C PHE A 38 -10.26 -9.47 -9.94
N THR A 39 -9.58 -8.46 -9.43
CA THR A 39 -9.36 -7.22 -10.14
C THR A 39 -8.50 -7.41 -11.39
N THR A 40 -9.05 -6.98 -12.52
CA THR A 40 -8.37 -6.93 -13.81
C THR A 40 -7.86 -5.53 -14.13
N THR A 41 -6.92 -5.42 -15.06
CA THR A 41 -6.45 -4.12 -15.61
C THR A 41 -7.62 -3.29 -16.12
N LYS A 42 -8.59 -3.94 -16.79
CA LYS A 42 -9.76 -3.24 -17.33
C LYS A 42 -10.66 -2.67 -16.24
N ASP A 43 -10.80 -3.37 -15.11
CA ASP A 43 -11.57 -2.86 -13.97
C ASP A 43 -10.94 -1.56 -13.44
N VAL A 44 -9.61 -1.55 -13.28
CA VAL A 44 -8.87 -0.38 -12.80
C VAL A 44 -8.99 0.77 -13.80
N GLU A 45 -8.79 0.51 -15.10
CA GLU A 45 -8.98 1.49 -16.16
C GLU A 45 -10.38 2.11 -16.11
N ASP A 46 -11.42 1.30 -16.03
CA ASP A 46 -12.82 1.77 -16.03
C ASP A 46 -13.14 2.57 -14.77
N ALA A 47 -12.67 2.13 -13.60
CA ALA A 47 -12.88 2.83 -12.33
C ALA A 47 -12.18 4.20 -12.31
N VAL A 48 -10.91 4.24 -12.71
CA VAL A 48 -10.10 5.46 -12.74
C VAL A 48 -10.61 6.42 -13.81
N SER A 49 -10.88 5.93 -15.02
CA SER A 49 -11.40 6.76 -16.13
C SER A 49 -12.77 7.36 -15.80
N ALA A 50 -13.64 6.58 -15.14
CA ALA A 50 -14.92 7.10 -14.68
C ALA A 50 -14.72 8.28 -13.72
N PHE A 51 -13.80 8.15 -12.76
CA PHE A 51 -13.56 9.17 -11.73
C PHE A 51 -12.95 10.47 -12.29
N PHE A 52 -11.97 10.38 -13.19
CA PHE A 52 -11.27 11.57 -13.71
C PHE A 52 -11.98 12.24 -14.91
N GLY A 53 -13.11 11.70 -15.36
CA GLY A 53 -13.95 12.29 -16.40
C GLY A 53 -13.68 11.71 -17.80
N SER A 54 -14.75 11.24 -18.45
CA SER A 54 -14.77 10.52 -19.73
C SER A 54 -14.24 11.29 -20.95
N ASP A 55 -13.93 12.58 -20.80
CA ASP A 55 -13.52 13.46 -21.90
C ASP A 55 -12.00 13.71 -21.95
N SER A 56 -11.23 13.09 -21.04
CA SER A 56 -9.77 13.16 -21.02
C SER A 56 -9.13 11.85 -21.50
N VAL A 57 -7.99 11.99 -22.17
CA VAL A 57 -7.06 10.99 -22.72
C VAL A 57 -7.08 9.65 -21.95
N PRO A 58 -6.93 8.48 -22.62
CA PRO A 58 -6.93 7.18 -21.94
C PRO A 58 -5.92 7.14 -20.78
N VAL A 59 -6.40 6.68 -19.63
CA VAL A 59 -5.55 6.27 -18.51
C VAL A 59 -4.76 5.03 -18.96
N ALA A 60 -3.44 5.05 -18.76
CA ALA A 60 -2.63 3.86 -19.01
C ALA A 60 -2.51 3.06 -17.71
N VAL A 61 -2.89 1.78 -17.74
CA VAL A 61 -2.75 0.88 -16.59
C VAL A 61 -1.92 -0.32 -17.02
N ILE A 62 -0.83 -0.56 -16.32
CA ILE A 62 0.03 -1.74 -16.51
C ILE A 62 -0.03 -2.56 -15.23
N LYS A 63 -0.31 -3.85 -15.36
CA LYS A 63 -0.25 -4.79 -14.24
C LYS A 63 1.03 -5.61 -14.34
N ASP A 64 1.84 -5.56 -13.30
CA ASP A 64 2.98 -6.46 -13.15
C ASP A 64 2.46 -7.90 -12.90
N ALA A 65 2.93 -8.85 -13.70
CA ALA A 65 2.40 -10.21 -13.69
C ALA A 65 2.87 -11.03 -12.48
N GLU A 66 4.00 -10.66 -11.87
CA GLU A 66 4.60 -11.40 -10.75
C GLU A 66 4.06 -10.92 -9.41
N THR A 67 4.00 -9.59 -9.24
CA THR A 67 3.60 -8.93 -8.00
C THR A 67 2.12 -8.58 -7.95
N GLY A 68 1.48 -8.46 -9.11
CA GLY A 68 0.09 -8.02 -9.23
C GLY A 68 -0.10 -6.50 -9.05
N VAL A 69 0.99 -5.74 -8.90
CA VAL A 69 1.00 -4.27 -8.77
C VAL A 69 0.51 -3.63 -10.07
N PHE A 70 -0.37 -2.65 -9.92
CA PHE A 70 -0.82 -1.78 -11.00
C PHE A 70 -0.03 -0.48 -10.97
N THR A 71 0.62 -0.16 -12.08
CA THR A 71 1.13 1.18 -12.38
C THR A 71 0.08 1.93 -13.20
N ILE A 72 -0.48 2.99 -12.65
CA ILE A 72 -1.52 3.81 -13.27
C ILE A 72 -0.92 5.14 -13.66
N THR A 73 -0.94 5.50 -14.95
CA THR A 73 -0.52 6.81 -15.45
C THR A 73 -1.75 7.61 -15.88
N LEU A 74 -1.99 8.72 -15.19
CA LEU A 74 -3.07 9.65 -15.51
C LEU A 74 -2.70 10.56 -16.70
N PRO A 75 -3.70 11.16 -17.37
CA PRO A 75 -3.47 12.11 -18.47
C PRO A 75 -2.60 13.32 -18.14
N ASP A 76 -2.62 13.75 -16.88
CA ASP A 76 -1.83 14.87 -16.37
C ASP A 76 -0.37 14.48 -16.06
N GLY A 77 0.00 13.21 -16.28
CA GLY A 77 1.34 12.68 -16.07
C GLY A 77 1.60 12.18 -14.65
N ARG A 78 0.64 12.26 -13.73
CA ARG A 78 0.76 11.62 -12.41
C ARG A 78 0.74 10.10 -12.53
N ILE A 79 1.54 9.44 -11.71
CA ILE A 79 1.71 7.99 -11.74
C ILE A 79 1.43 7.43 -10.35
N PHE A 80 0.74 6.29 -10.28
CA PHE A 80 0.40 5.63 -9.02
C PHE A 80 0.85 4.18 -9.04
N SER A 81 1.33 3.68 -7.90
CA SER A 81 1.66 2.29 -7.66
C SER A 81 0.71 1.70 -6.61
N VAL A 82 -0.15 0.78 -7.04
CA VAL A 82 -1.24 0.27 -6.20
C VAL A 82 -1.51 -1.21 -6.41
N VAL A 83 -2.11 -1.85 -5.41
CA VAL A 83 -2.70 -3.19 -5.52
C VAL A 83 -4.16 -3.18 -5.09
N PRO A 84 -4.98 -4.14 -5.57
CA PRO A 84 -6.33 -4.33 -5.06
C PRO A 84 -6.28 -4.72 -3.59
N ASP A 85 -7.13 -4.07 -2.81
CA ASP A 85 -7.40 -4.44 -1.43
C ASP A 85 -8.73 -5.20 -1.37
N GLY A 86 -8.65 -6.52 -1.47
CA GLY A 86 -9.81 -7.38 -1.57
C GLY A 86 -10.26 -7.66 -3.02
N LEU A 87 -11.56 -7.86 -3.20
CA LEU A 87 -12.17 -8.27 -4.48
C LEU A 87 -12.89 -7.10 -5.15
N THR A 88 -12.93 -7.12 -6.48
CA THR A 88 -13.75 -6.19 -7.26
C THR A 88 -15.22 -6.59 -7.13
N LEU A 89 -16.09 -5.62 -6.81
CA LEU A 89 -17.54 -5.81 -6.75
C LEU A 89 -18.20 -5.15 -7.97
N ARG A 90 -19.17 -5.82 -8.58
CA ARG A 90 -19.96 -5.29 -9.71
C ARG A 90 -21.44 -5.42 -9.39
N HIS A 91 -22.06 -4.30 -9.02
CA HIS A 91 -23.48 -4.24 -8.70
C HIS A 91 -24.32 -4.05 -9.96
N LYS A 92 -25.19 -5.01 -10.27
CA LYS A 92 -26.17 -4.88 -11.35
C LYS A 92 -27.30 -3.95 -10.89
N ASN A 93 -27.55 -2.89 -11.65
CA ASN A 93 -28.66 -1.93 -11.51
C ASN A 93 -28.54 -0.83 -10.45
N THR A 94 -27.34 -0.45 -10.03
CA THR A 94 -27.17 0.67 -9.09
C THR A 94 -26.64 1.91 -9.81
N VAL A 95 -27.44 2.97 -9.91
CA VAL A 95 -26.95 4.31 -10.28
C VAL A 95 -26.50 4.99 -9.00
N GLN A 96 -25.27 4.72 -8.57
CA GLN A 96 -24.65 5.43 -7.45
C GLN A 96 -23.74 6.53 -7.96
N GLN A 97 -23.69 7.64 -7.21
CA GLN A 97 -22.78 8.74 -7.45
C GLN A 97 -21.33 8.24 -7.35
N GLN A 98 -20.44 8.88 -8.12
CA GLN A 98 -19.01 8.67 -7.98
C GLN A 98 -18.58 9.15 -6.60
N VAL A 99 -17.99 8.26 -5.82
CA VAL A 99 -17.46 8.58 -4.50
C VAL A 99 -16.01 8.10 -4.47
N MET A 100 -15.14 9.00 -4.03
CA MET A 100 -13.79 8.68 -3.61
C MET A 100 -13.74 8.82 -2.10
N GLU A 101 -13.49 7.71 -1.42
CA GLU A 101 -13.22 7.67 0.00
C GLU A 101 -11.76 7.29 0.19
N THR A 102 -11.03 8.14 0.92
CA THR A 102 -9.69 7.82 1.42
C THR A 102 -9.82 7.39 2.87
N GLU A 103 -9.67 6.10 3.15
CA GLU A 103 -9.70 5.55 4.51
C GLU A 103 -8.35 4.89 4.75
N GLU A 104 -7.63 5.27 5.82
CA GLU A 104 -6.36 4.64 6.25
C GLU A 104 -5.28 4.43 5.15
N GLY A 105 -5.25 5.23 4.08
CA GLY A 105 -4.30 5.07 2.97
C GLY A 105 -4.82 4.23 1.78
N HIS A 106 -6.06 3.75 1.87
CA HIS A 106 -6.78 3.07 0.80
C HIS A 106 -7.59 4.07 -0.03
N LEU A 107 -7.66 3.83 -1.33
CA LEU A 107 -8.47 4.54 -2.31
C LEU A 107 -9.65 3.65 -2.72
N ARG A 108 -10.86 4.00 -2.28
CA ARG A 108 -12.08 3.35 -2.73
C ARG A 108 -12.67 4.11 -3.92
N LEU A 109 -12.83 3.42 -5.05
CA LEU A 109 -13.42 3.96 -6.26
C LEU A 109 -14.75 3.25 -6.54
N ARG A 110 -15.82 4.05 -6.66
CA ARG A 110 -17.12 3.57 -7.12
C ARG A 110 -17.53 4.29 -8.41
N ALA A 111 -17.69 3.52 -9.49
CA ALA A 111 -18.12 4.03 -10.78
C ALA A 111 -19.64 3.92 -10.98
N GLN A 112 -20.20 4.74 -11.86
CA GLN A 112 -21.63 4.73 -12.21
C GLN A 112 -22.10 3.40 -12.81
N SER A 113 -21.18 2.60 -13.36
CA SER A 113 -21.44 1.25 -13.85
C SER A 113 -21.77 0.25 -12.73
N GLY A 114 -21.71 0.65 -11.46
CA GLY A 114 -21.83 -0.23 -10.31
C GLY A 114 -20.54 -0.98 -9.99
N LEU A 115 -19.43 -0.66 -10.66
CA LEU A 115 -18.10 -1.16 -10.36
C LEU A 115 -17.57 -0.50 -9.08
N GLU A 116 -17.14 -1.32 -8.13
CA GLU A 116 -16.47 -0.89 -6.92
C GLU A 116 -15.15 -1.65 -6.74
N ILE A 117 -14.11 -0.87 -6.48
CA ILE A 117 -12.76 -1.36 -6.24
C ILE A 117 -12.13 -0.57 -5.10
N GLN A 118 -11.41 -1.26 -4.23
CA GLN A 118 -10.54 -0.65 -3.24
C GLN A 118 -9.08 -0.92 -3.65
N LEU A 119 -8.28 0.13 -3.63
CA LEU A 119 -6.87 0.13 -3.99
C LEU A 119 -6.06 0.59 -2.78
N ARG A 120 -4.87 0.04 -2.58
CA ARG A 120 -3.93 0.51 -1.55
C ARG A 120 -2.55 0.72 -2.17
N SER A 121 -1.72 1.54 -1.54
CA SER A 121 -0.34 1.70 -1.99
C SER A 121 0.42 0.39 -1.87
N GLU A 122 1.39 0.20 -2.77
CA GLU A 122 2.30 -0.93 -2.76
C GLU A 122 3.65 -0.50 -3.31
N PHE A 123 4.69 -1.27 -2.99
CA PHE A 123 5.99 -1.09 -3.64
C PHE A 123 5.88 -1.31 -5.14
N HIS A 124 6.42 -0.38 -5.93
CA HIS A 124 6.45 -0.51 -7.38
C HIS A 124 7.19 -1.78 -7.83
N GLN A 125 8.36 -2.04 -7.25
CA GLN A 125 9.07 -3.31 -7.38
C GLN A 125 9.64 -3.76 -6.03
N GLN A 126 8.80 -4.43 -5.23
CA GLN A 126 9.14 -4.85 -3.87
C GLN A 126 10.47 -5.60 -3.76
N VAL A 127 10.72 -6.58 -4.64
CA VAL A 127 11.94 -7.40 -4.62
C VAL A 127 13.20 -6.54 -4.80
N GLN A 128 13.15 -5.56 -5.69
CA GLN A 128 14.27 -4.63 -5.91
C GLN A 128 14.52 -3.77 -4.66
N ALA A 129 13.47 -3.17 -4.10
CA ALA A 129 13.58 -2.33 -2.92
C ALA A 129 14.13 -3.13 -1.72
N MET A 130 13.60 -4.33 -1.48
CA MET A 130 14.04 -5.17 -0.35
C MET A 130 15.49 -5.65 -0.54
N GLY A 131 15.87 -6.04 -1.75
CA GLY A 131 17.24 -6.41 -2.07
C GLY A 131 18.23 -5.27 -1.80
N GLU A 132 17.85 -4.03 -2.14
CA GLU A 132 18.68 -2.86 -1.90
C GLU A 132 18.74 -2.48 -0.41
N LEU A 133 17.64 -2.58 0.33
CA LEU A 133 17.64 -2.38 1.79
C LEU A 133 18.60 -3.36 2.49
N LEU A 134 18.51 -4.65 2.17
CA LEU A 134 19.41 -5.68 2.70
C LEU A 134 20.88 -5.40 2.33
N ARG A 135 21.14 -4.97 1.08
CA ARG A 135 22.49 -4.60 0.63
C ARG A 135 23.06 -3.42 1.41
N LEU A 136 22.21 -2.47 1.81
CA LEU A 136 22.57 -1.32 2.64
C LEU A 136 22.70 -1.65 4.14
N GLY A 137 22.48 -2.91 4.53
CA GLY A 137 22.65 -3.38 5.90
C GLY A 137 21.41 -3.21 6.78
N TRP A 138 20.25 -2.93 6.19
CA TRP A 138 18.98 -3.03 6.91
C TRP A 138 18.60 -4.49 7.09
N ASP A 139 18.03 -4.87 8.23
CA ASP A 139 17.69 -6.26 8.53
C ASP A 139 16.37 -6.41 9.29
N ASN A 140 16.04 -7.64 9.69
CA ASN A 140 14.81 -7.99 10.42
C ASN A 140 13.50 -7.47 9.78
N ILE A 141 13.43 -7.47 8.45
CA ILE A 141 12.27 -7.01 7.69
C ILE A 141 11.04 -7.89 8.01
N GLY A 142 10.02 -7.27 8.61
CA GLY A 142 8.71 -7.85 8.90
C GLY A 142 7.60 -7.07 8.20
N TRP A 143 6.60 -7.78 7.68
CA TRP A 143 5.42 -7.15 7.07
C TRP A 143 4.29 -7.00 8.10
N PHE A 144 3.69 -5.81 8.16
CA PHE A 144 2.54 -5.54 8.99
C PHE A 144 1.43 -4.89 8.14
N GLY A 145 0.64 -5.70 7.46
CA GLY A 145 -0.33 -5.18 6.49
C GLY A 145 0.37 -4.60 5.26
N ASP A 146 0.18 -3.30 5.01
CA ASP A 146 0.67 -2.53 3.86
C ASP A 146 2.04 -1.85 4.11
N ARG A 147 2.65 -2.11 5.25
CA ARG A 147 3.89 -1.48 5.71
C ARG A 147 4.93 -2.51 6.11
N ILE A 148 6.18 -2.08 6.08
CA ILE A 148 7.32 -2.84 6.58
C ILE A 148 7.78 -2.29 7.91
N GLU A 149 8.12 -3.19 8.82
CA GLU A 149 8.97 -2.90 9.95
C GLU A 149 10.36 -3.45 9.64
N ILE A 150 11.39 -2.68 9.94
CA ILE A 150 12.75 -2.99 9.53
C ILE A 150 13.73 -2.40 10.52
N ASP A 151 14.78 -3.14 10.83
CA ASP A 151 15.87 -2.63 11.65
C ASP A 151 16.88 -1.91 10.74
N SER A 152 17.19 -0.67 11.10
CA SER A 152 18.18 0.15 10.42
C SER A 152 19.59 -0.45 10.56
N PRO A 153 20.55 -0.09 9.69
CA PRO A 153 21.95 -0.52 9.84
C PRO A 153 22.59 -0.14 11.18
N ALA A 154 21.99 0.79 11.94
CA ALA A 154 22.43 1.17 13.27
C ALA A 154 21.63 0.51 14.42
N GLY A 155 20.70 -0.40 14.10
CA GLY A 155 19.98 -1.25 15.05
C GLY A 155 18.64 -0.70 15.56
N GLU A 156 18.13 0.37 14.95
CA GLU A 156 16.83 0.97 15.31
C GLU A 156 15.68 0.34 14.51
N ARG A 157 14.60 -0.03 15.19
CA ARG A 157 13.39 -0.51 14.52
C ARG A 157 12.61 0.66 13.94
N MET A 158 12.45 0.65 12.63
CA MET A 158 11.75 1.63 11.83
C MET A 158 10.50 1.01 11.21
N CYS A 159 9.52 1.84 10.85
CA CYS A 159 8.40 1.42 10.02
C CYS A 159 8.30 2.31 8.80
N PHE A 160 8.09 1.71 7.62
CA PHE A 160 7.85 2.44 6.38
C PHE A 160 6.63 1.92 5.63
N ALA A 161 5.85 2.85 5.07
CA ALA A 161 4.75 2.55 4.15
C ALA A 161 5.04 3.21 2.79
N PRO A 162 4.77 2.53 1.66
CA PRO A 162 4.97 3.12 0.35
C PRO A 162 3.96 4.22 0.08
N ASP A 163 4.41 5.33 -0.51
CA ASP A 163 3.51 6.32 -1.10
C ASP A 163 2.81 5.74 -2.32
N MET A 164 1.54 6.09 -2.47
CA MET A 164 0.74 5.68 -3.62
C MET A 164 1.18 6.39 -4.89
N GLU A 165 1.43 7.70 -4.82
CA GLU A 165 1.90 8.50 -5.94
C GLU A 165 3.41 8.31 -6.11
N ILE A 166 3.83 8.00 -7.33
CA ILE A 166 5.21 7.74 -7.73
C ILE A 166 5.61 8.66 -8.86
N ILE A 167 6.92 8.85 -9.04
CA ILE A 167 7.47 9.83 -9.97
C ILE A 167 8.25 9.09 -11.05
N ALA A 168 8.00 9.44 -12.33
CA ALA A 168 8.85 8.98 -13.42
C ALA A 168 10.20 9.70 -13.41
N GLY A 169 11.28 8.93 -13.59
CA GLY A 169 12.63 9.43 -13.78
C GLY A 169 13.36 8.65 -14.87
N SER A 170 14.66 8.95 -15.04
CA SER A 170 15.50 8.25 -16.01
C SER A 170 15.95 6.89 -15.49
N ALA A 171 15.78 5.83 -16.27
CA ALA A 171 16.37 4.53 -15.95
C ALA A 171 17.90 4.62 -15.89
N ASP A 172 18.48 4.12 -14.81
CA ASP A 172 19.93 4.02 -14.58
C ASP A 172 20.40 2.56 -14.45
N GLY A 173 19.47 1.60 -14.51
CA GLY A 173 19.75 0.18 -14.42
C GLY A 173 20.14 -0.30 -13.02
N ALA A 174 20.02 0.54 -11.98
CA ALA A 174 20.35 0.17 -10.60
C ALA A 174 19.27 0.66 -9.64
N THR A 175 18.91 -0.19 -8.67
CA THR A 175 18.07 0.27 -7.56
C THR A 175 18.95 1.03 -6.57
N SER A 176 18.48 2.17 -6.08
CA SER A 176 19.15 2.91 -5.01
C SER A 176 18.15 3.40 -3.98
N ILE A 177 18.58 3.47 -2.73
CA ILE A 177 17.79 3.99 -1.62
C ILE A 177 18.59 5.05 -0.89
N SER A 178 17.96 6.18 -0.64
CA SER A 178 18.48 7.26 0.20
C SER A 178 17.42 7.68 1.21
N THR A 179 17.80 8.46 2.22
CA THR A 179 16.84 9.03 3.17
C THR A 179 16.81 10.53 2.99
N ASP A 180 15.60 11.08 2.95
CA ASP A 180 15.40 12.52 2.89
C ASP A 180 15.53 13.16 4.28
N ALA A 181 15.42 14.48 4.35
CA ALA A 181 15.51 15.21 5.62
C ALA A 181 14.42 14.80 6.63
N ASP A 182 13.29 14.29 6.17
CA ASP A 182 12.17 13.93 7.04
C ASP A 182 12.26 12.47 7.53
N GLY A 183 13.30 11.73 7.12
CA GLY A 183 13.48 10.32 7.46
C GLY A 183 12.74 9.36 6.57
N ASN A 184 12.13 9.83 5.49
CA ASN A 184 11.49 8.94 4.52
C ASN A 184 12.57 8.32 3.65
N LEU A 185 12.33 7.09 3.21
CA LEU A 185 13.20 6.45 2.23
C LEU A 185 12.78 6.87 0.83
N GLN A 186 13.74 7.31 0.03
CA GLN A 186 13.56 7.62 -1.38
C GLN A 186 14.15 6.45 -2.17
N VAL A 187 13.28 5.63 -2.75
CA VAL A 187 13.65 4.49 -3.57
C VAL A 187 13.64 4.93 -5.03
N ARG A 188 14.74 4.69 -5.73
CA ARG A 188 14.82 4.81 -7.19
C ARG A 188 15.02 3.41 -7.75
N TYR A 189 14.08 2.96 -8.58
CA TYR A 189 14.08 1.65 -9.22
C TYR A 189 14.89 1.65 -10.51
N GLN A 190 15.29 0.45 -10.95
CA GLN A 190 16.12 0.27 -12.15
C GLN A 190 15.45 0.82 -13.43
N ASP A 191 14.12 0.82 -13.46
CA ASP A 191 13.30 1.34 -14.56
C ASP A 191 13.15 2.86 -14.55
N GLY A 192 13.73 3.54 -13.56
CA GLY A 192 13.71 4.99 -13.41
C GLY A 192 12.57 5.53 -12.56
N ILE A 193 11.61 4.69 -12.14
CA ILE A 193 10.55 5.11 -11.21
C ILE A 193 11.16 5.46 -9.86
N GLN A 194 10.63 6.50 -9.23
CA GLN A 194 10.97 6.92 -7.89
C GLN A 194 9.74 6.81 -6.99
N GLN A 195 9.91 6.21 -5.82
CA GLN A 195 8.88 6.05 -4.82
C GLN A 195 9.44 6.43 -3.46
N ARG A 196 8.67 7.25 -2.74
CA ARG A 196 8.95 7.55 -1.35
C ARG A 196 8.29 6.51 -0.47
N LEU A 197 9.00 6.03 0.54
CA LEU A 197 8.44 5.27 1.65
C LEU A 197 8.42 6.18 2.86
N HIS A 198 7.23 6.61 3.25
CA HIS A 198 7.09 7.48 4.41
C HIS A 198 7.17 6.67 5.70
N ALA A 199 7.76 7.26 6.73
CA ALA A 199 7.82 6.62 8.03
C ALA A 199 6.38 6.41 8.58
N CYS A 200 6.01 5.18 8.95
CA CYS A 200 4.68 4.93 9.51
C CYS A 200 4.58 5.59 10.87
N ALA A 201 3.41 6.16 11.16
CA ALA A 201 3.07 6.67 12.47
C ALA A 201 2.75 5.52 13.43
N HIS A 202 3.76 4.77 13.86
CA HIS A 202 3.61 3.81 14.97
C HIS A 202 4.20 4.33 16.27
N ASP A 203 5.04 5.36 16.21
CA ASP A 203 5.42 6.18 17.36
C ASP A 203 6.37 7.36 17.03
N MET A 204 6.88 7.47 15.79
CA MET A 204 7.74 8.59 15.39
C MET A 204 6.97 9.91 15.16
N VAL A 205 5.67 9.86 14.87
CA VAL A 205 4.80 11.07 14.85
C VAL A 205 4.53 11.56 16.26
N GLN A 206 4.45 10.66 17.25
CA GLN A 206 4.41 11.04 18.67
C GLN A 206 5.77 11.56 19.11
N LEU A 207 6.89 10.96 18.66
CA LEU A 207 8.23 11.54 18.82
C LEU A 207 8.27 12.98 18.25
N ARG A 208 7.73 13.19 17.05
CA ARG A 208 7.67 14.49 16.38
C ARG A 208 6.79 15.50 17.11
N ASP A 209 5.57 15.13 17.48
CA ASP A 209 4.63 16.04 18.16
C ASP A 209 5.01 16.27 19.63
N GLN A 210 5.59 15.29 20.32
CA GLN A 210 6.11 15.43 21.69
C GLN A 210 7.43 16.22 21.71
N VAL A 211 8.38 15.98 20.80
CA VAL A 211 9.61 16.79 20.69
C VAL A 211 9.28 18.22 20.23
N ARG A 212 8.36 18.39 19.27
CA ARG A 212 7.90 19.72 18.86
C ARG A 212 7.14 20.44 19.98
N SER A 213 6.34 19.75 20.80
CA SER A 213 5.59 20.38 21.90
C SER A 213 6.42 20.57 23.18
N THR A 214 7.33 19.65 23.49
CA THR A 214 8.19 19.68 24.69
C THR A 214 9.46 20.50 24.46
N LEU A 215 10.06 20.40 23.26
CA LEU A 215 11.34 21.01 22.95
C LEU A 215 11.25 22.15 21.91
N ARG A 216 10.13 22.29 21.17
CA ARG A 216 9.95 23.31 20.09
C ARG A 216 10.93 23.23 18.92
N LEU A 217 11.49 22.04 18.66
CA LEU A 217 12.61 21.89 17.73
C LEU A 217 12.20 21.39 16.34
N GLN A 218 13.02 21.70 15.33
CA GLN A 218 12.96 21.11 14.00
C GLN A 218 13.77 19.81 13.99
N LEU A 219 13.14 18.72 13.56
CA LEU A 219 13.70 17.37 13.50
C LEU A 219 14.09 17.02 12.06
N GLN A 220 15.23 16.38 11.89
CA GLN A 220 15.70 15.80 10.63
C GLN A 220 16.10 14.34 10.88
N THR A 221 15.53 13.37 10.16
CA THR A 221 15.82 11.94 10.36
C THR A 221 16.73 11.42 9.23
N HIS A 222 17.64 10.50 9.54
CA HIS A 222 18.71 10.06 8.63
C HIS A 222 18.59 8.58 8.24
N THR A 223 19.33 8.16 7.19
CA THR A 223 19.40 6.75 6.72
C THR A 223 19.89 5.76 7.75
N ASP A 224 20.65 6.24 8.74
CA ASP A 224 21.27 5.42 9.78
C ASP A 224 20.45 5.42 11.09
N GLY A 225 19.13 5.66 10.98
CA GLY A 225 18.19 5.63 12.09
C GLY A 225 18.33 6.77 13.11
N THR A 226 19.25 7.70 12.90
CA THR A 226 19.44 8.84 13.80
C THR A 226 18.52 10.00 13.47
N VAL A 227 18.30 10.87 14.46
CA VAL A 227 17.53 12.10 14.32
C VAL A 227 18.39 13.27 14.73
N SER A 228 18.65 14.20 13.82
CA SER A 228 19.22 15.49 14.11
C SER A 228 18.16 16.49 14.51
N VAL A 229 18.49 17.36 15.45
CA VAL A 229 17.59 18.34 16.01
C VAL A 229 18.33 19.65 16.15
N GLN A 230 17.79 20.71 15.54
CA GLN A 230 18.33 22.04 15.74
C GLN A 230 17.75 22.63 17.02
N GLN A 231 18.59 22.82 18.03
CA GLN A 231 18.21 23.39 19.32
C GLN A 231 18.26 24.93 19.31
N ASP A 232 17.65 25.55 20.33
CA ASP A 232 17.64 27.01 20.53
C ASP A 232 19.05 27.60 20.72
N ASP A 233 20.06 26.76 21.01
CA ASP A 233 21.48 27.14 21.07
C ASP A 233 22.13 27.32 19.68
N GLY A 234 21.39 27.05 18.60
CA GLY A 234 21.85 27.11 17.22
C GLY A 234 22.67 25.88 16.78
N LEU A 235 22.90 24.92 17.67
CA LEU A 235 23.62 23.68 17.38
C LEU A 235 22.67 22.59 16.89
N GLN A 236 23.17 21.75 15.98
CA GLN A 236 22.47 20.56 15.53
C GLN A 236 22.94 19.39 16.41
N HIS A 237 22.07 18.92 17.29
CA HIS A 237 22.31 17.76 18.15
C HIS A 237 21.78 16.52 17.46
N ARG A 238 22.54 15.43 17.47
CA ARG A 238 22.13 14.17 16.85
C ARG A 238 21.74 13.16 17.92
N TYR A 239 20.64 12.47 17.74
CA TYR A 239 20.10 11.49 18.67
C TYR A 239 19.97 10.14 18.00
N ARG A 240 20.11 9.09 18.79
CA ARG A 240 19.89 7.71 18.37
C ARG A 240 19.00 7.01 19.36
N LEU A 241 18.09 6.19 18.84
CA LEU A 241 17.31 5.25 19.61
C LEU A 241 18.10 3.96 19.73
N THR A 242 18.39 3.49 20.93
CA THR A 242 19.13 2.24 21.16
C THR A 242 18.14 1.15 21.53
N ALA A 243 18.10 0.05 20.77
CA ALA A 243 17.26 -1.10 21.08
C ALA A 243 17.55 -1.64 22.50
N THR A 244 16.57 -1.57 23.41
CA THR A 244 16.70 -2.09 24.77
C THR A 244 15.58 -3.10 25.08
N LEU A 245 16.00 -4.29 25.52
CA LEU A 245 15.27 -5.52 25.93
C LEU A 245 13.74 -5.67 25.66
N ARG A 246 13.43 -6.75 24.93
CA ARG A 246 12.11 -7.30 24.50
C ARG A 246 11.08 -7.72 25.57
N TRP A 247 11.30 -7.49 26.87
CA TRP A 247 10.54 -8.20 27.92
C TRP A 247 10.04 -7.29 29.03
N SER A 248 8.80 -6.81 28.93
CA SER A 248 7.93 -6.69 30.10
C SER A 248 6.47 -6.76 29.65
N GLY A 249 5.81 -7.89 29.93
CA GLY A 249 4.41 -8.14 29.57
C GLY A 249 3.42 -7.35 30.43
N ILE A 250 3.55 -6.02 30.52
CA ILE A 250 2.62 -5.15 31.25
C ILE A 250 2.40 -3.87 30.43
N LEU A 251 1.14 -3.62 30.07
CA LEU A 251 0.64 -2.37 29.49
C LEU A 251 0.84 -1.21 30.48
N ASP A 252 1.28 -0.04 30.02
CA ASP A 252 0.83 1.29 30.45
C ASP A 252 1.50 2.37 29.59
N GLN A 253 0.72 2.85 28.60
CA GLN A 253 0.92 3.99 27.67
C GLN A 253 2.24 4.10 26.87
N PRO A 254 2.18 4.20 25.52
CA PRO A 254 3.34 4.57 24.72
C PRO A 254 3.79 6.00 25.03
N GLY A 255 5.10 6.28 24.87
CA GLY A 255 5.65 7.62 25.06
C GLY A 255 7.04 7.66 25.68
N PHE A 256 7.49 8.88 26.01
CA PHE A 256 8.78 9.13 26.63
C PHE A 256 8.70 9.00 28.15
N PHE A 257 9.71 8.40 28.73
CA PHE A 257 9.88 8.37 30.17
C PHE A 257 11.37 8.39 30.51
N THR A 258 11.68 8.78 31.73
CA THR A 258 13.05 8.75 32.25
C THR A 258 13.21 7.61 33.22
N GLU A 259 14.23 6.79 33.01
CA GLU A 259 14.61 5.71 33.92
C GLU A 259 16.12 5.77 34.13
N GLU A 260 16.56 5.83 35.39
CA GLU A 260 17.99 5.85 35.73
C GLU A 260 18.82 6.92 34.98
N ASN A 261 18.29 8.15 34.88
CA ASN A 261 18.87 9.27 34.11
C ASN A 261 18.98 9.05 32.59
N ARG A 262 18.35 8.02 32.05
CA ARG A 262 18.27 7.76 30.62
C ARG A 262 16.89 8.14 30.12
N LEU A 263 16.84 8.84 28.99
CA LEU A 263 15.60 9.10 28.30
C LEU A 263 15.25 7.85 27.48
N ARG A 264 14.05 7.33 27.65
CA ARG A 264 13.57 6.15 26.92
C ARG A 264 12.27 6.44 26.21
N PHE A 265 12.03 5.67 25.17
CA PHE A 265 10.84 5.65 24.36
C PHE A 265 10.22 4.25 24.44
N ARG A 266 8.96 4.15 24.89
CA ARG A 266 8.21 2.88 24.90
C ARG A 266 7.17 2.88 23.79
N TYR A 267 7.19 1.81 23.01
CA TYR A 267 6.25 1.55 21.94
C TYR A 267 4.95 0.96 22.44
N ARG A 268 3.87 1.08 21.64
CA ARG A 268 2.55 0.49 21.97
C ARG A 268 2.60 -1.03 22.20
N ASP A 269 3.52 -1.73 21.55
CA ASP A 269 3.72 -3.18 21.68
C ASP A 269 4.55 -3.56 22.93
N GLY A 270 4.91 -2.58 23.77
CA GLY A 270 5.70 -2.78 25.00
C GLY A 270 7.21 -2.81 24.76
N TRP A 271 7.67 -2.57 23.52
CA TRP A 271 9.09 -2.48 23.21
C TRP A 271 9.70 -1.15 23.70
N GLU A 272 10.99 -1.11 24.02
CA GLU A 272 11.65 0.09 24.55
C GLU A 272 12.95 0.44 23.82
N GLN A 273 13.17 1.74 23.61
CA GLN A 273 14.43 2.26 23.09
C GLN A 273 14.98 3.39 23.94
N GLU A 274 16.29 3.37 24.18
CA GLU A 274 16.99 4.45 24.87
C GLU A 274 17.38 5.56 23.89
N ILE A 275 17.05 6.82 24.21
CA ILE A 275 17.43 7.99 23.42
C ILE A 275 18.77 8.50 23.92
N VAL A 276 19.78 8.43 23.05
CA VAL A 276 21.15 8.83 23.35
C VAL A 276 21.54 10.00 22.46
N SER A 277 22.04 11.09 23.06
CA SER A 277 22.69 12.16 22.32
C SER A 277 24.05 11.66 21.81
N ILE A 278 24.27 11.78 20.52
CA ILE A 278 25.54 11.51 19.85
C ILE A 278 26.35 12.81 19.86
N PRO A 279 27.66 12.76 20.20
CA PRO A 279 28.55 13.92 20.12
C PRO A 279 28.73 14.45 18.70
#